data_AF-A0A1A8DJI3-F1
#
_entry.id   AF-A0A1A8DJI3-F1
#
_cell.length_a   1.000
_cell.length_b   1.000
_cell.length_c   1.000
_cell.angle_alpha   90.00
_cell.angle_beta   90.00
_cell.angle_gamma   90.00
#
_symmetry.space_group_name_H-M   'P 1'
#
loop_
_entity.id
_entity.type
_entity.pdbx_description
1 polymer ?
#
loop_
_entity_poly.entity_id
_entity_poly.type
_entity_poly.pdbx_seq_one_letter_code
_entity_poly.pdbx_strand_id
1 'polypeptide(L)'
;MAGGEAAGVDLSRKFVSESELDERRKKRQEEWEKVRKPDDPEEVPEEEYDPRSLFERLQEQKDKKQQDFEEQFKFKNMVRGLDEDESSFLDEVSRQQIMVEKQRRDEEKQELLEYRSALVKKASAESRREPEKSSSKPSGEQKTSHLSQAHLLVGAVKRRKYAP
;
A
#
# COMPACT_ATOMS: atom_id res chain seq x y z
N MET A 1 -4.72 11.83 55.10
CA MET A 1 -3.73 12.65 54.39
C MET A 1 -2.59 11.74 53.98
N ALA A 2 -2.50 11.39 52.70
CA ALA A 2 -1.47 10.50 52.17
C ALA A 2 -0.14 11.26 52.01
N GLY A 3 0.93 10.71 52.57
CA GLY A 3 2.28 11.26 52.50
C GLY A 3 2.88 11.12 51.10
N GLY A 4 3.45 12.21 50.61
CA GLY A 4 4.22 12.23 49.36
C GLY A 4 5.62 11.67 49.59
N GLU A 5 5.92 10.56 48.93
CA GLU A 5 7.24 9.93 48.89
C GLU A 5 8.14 10.75 47.95
N ALA A 6 9.04 11.55 48.52
CA ALA A 6 10.08 12.23 47.75
C ALA A 6 11.07 11.17 47.25
N ALA A 7 10.99 10.84 45.96
CA ALA A 7 11.97 9.99 45.29
C ALA A 7 13.35 10.69 45.33
N GLY A 8 14.12 10.40 46.38
CA GLY A 8 15.48 10.86 46.55
C GLY A 8 16.33 10.35 45.39
N VAL A 9 16.80 11.27 44.55
CA VAL A 9 17.77 10.96 43.51
C VAL A 9 19.09 10.63 44.21
N ASP A 10 19.41 9.34 44.31
CA ASP A 10 20.67 8.88 44.87
C ASP A 10 21.84 9.30 43.96
N LEU A 11 22.47 10.42 44.31
CA LEU A 11 23.59 11.02 43.61
C LEU A 11 24.89 10.24 43.84
N SER A 12 24.96 9.37 44.84
CA SER A 12 26.18 8.61 45.17
C SER A 12 26.64 7.70 44.02
N ARG A 13 25.69 7.16 43.24
CA ARG A 13 25.97 6.32 42.06
C ARG A 13 26.29 7.10 40.78
N LYS A 14 26.25 8.43 40.81
CA LYS A 14 26.46 9.31 39.65
C LYS A 14 27.87 9.93 39.60
N PHE A 15 28.59 9.89 40.72
CA PHE A 15 29.96 10.39 40.81
C PHE A 15 30.91 9.19 40.90
N VAL A 16 31.94 9.19 40.07
CA VAL A 16 33.02 8.21 40.15
C VAL A 16 34.04 8.74 41.13
N SER A 17 34.41 7.94 42.13
CA SER A 17 35.45 8.29 43.09
C SER A 17 36.84 8.15 42.47
N GLU A 18 37.81 8.93 42.95
CA GLU A 18 39.21 8.85 42.50
C GLU A 18 39.77 7.43 42.56
N SER A 19 39.44 6.70 43.63
CA SER A 19 39.79 5.29 43.80
C SER A 19 39.23 4.38 42.71
N GLU A 20 37.99 4.60 42.27
CA GLU A 20 37.37 3.80 41.21
C GLU A 20 37.97 4.10 39.83
N LEU A 21 38.43 5.34 39.60
CA LEU A 21 39.18 5.69 38.39
C LEU A 21 40.56 5.02 38.37
N ASP A 22 41.25 4.99 39.50
CA ASP A 22 42.57 4.36 39.61
C ASP A 22 42.49 2.84 39.51
N GLU A 23 41.48 2.20 40.10
CA GLU A 23 41.23 0.77 39.93
C GLU A 23 40.89 0.42 38.46
N ARG A 24 40.13 1.29 37.78
CA ARG A 24 39.82 1.11 36.36
C ARG A 24 41.07 1.27 35.49
N ARG A 25 41.95 2.23 35.81
CA ARG A 25 43.26 2.39 35.15
C ARG A 25 44.17 1.17 35.38
N LYS A 26 44.23 0.65 36.61
CA LYS A 26 45.00 -0.56 36.93
C LYS A 26 44.51 -1.80 36.18
N LYS A 27 43.19 -2.05 36.17
CA LYS A 27 42.63 -3.18 35.41
C LYS A 27 42.95 -3.08 33.92
N ARG A 28 42.87 -1.88 33.35
CA ARG A 28 43.23 -1.63 31.95
C ARG A 28 44.71 -1.91 31.68
N GLN A 29 45.59 -1.51 32.60
CA GLN A 29 47.03 -1.77 32.55
C GLN A 29 47.35 -3.27 32.65
N GLU A 30 46.70 -3.98 33.57
CA GLU A 30 46.86 -5.44 33.73
C GLU A 30 46.38 -6.21 32.48
N GLU A 31 45.27 -5.77 31.86
CA GLU A 31 44.78 -6.33 30.60
C GLU A 31 45.72 -6.07 29.43
N TRP A 32 46.37 -4.91 29.40
CA TRP A 32 47.38 -4.57 28.40
C TRP A 32 48.65 -5.37 28.56
N GLU A 33 49.20 -5.45 29.78
CA GLU A 33 50.38 -6.26 30.10
C GLU A 33 50.18 -7.74 29.72
N LYS A 34 48.94 -8.24 29.81
CA LYS A 34 48.59 -9.60 29.40
C LYS A 34 48.60 -9.82 27.88
N VAL A 35 48.34 -8.78 27.08
CA VAL A 35 48.24 -8.85 25.60
C VAL A 35 49.47 -8.25 24.90
N ARG A 36 50.33 -7.55 25.65
CA ARG A 36 51.50 -6.81 25.18
C ARG A 36 52.54 -7.67 24.43
N LYS A 37 53.12 -7.11 23.35
CA LYS A 37 54.31 -7.65 22.68
C LYS A 37 55.59 -6.93 23.16
N PRO A 38 56.80 -7.49 22.97
CA PRO A 38 58.05 -6.92 23.49
C PRO A 38 58.37 -5.50 23.02
N ASP A 39 57.80 -5.08 21.89
CA ASP A 39 58.05 -3.76 21.26
C ASP A 39 56.97 -2.70 21.56
N ASP A 40 55.90 -3.07 22.28
CA ASP A 40 54.80 -2.14 22.59
C ASP A 40 55.10 -1.31 23.85
N PRO A 41 54.56 -0.07 23.98
CA PRO A 41 54.83 0.83 25.11
C PRO A 41 54.39 0.28 26.49
N GLU A 42 55.13 0.65 27.55
CA GLU A 42 54.92 0.17 28.93
C GLU A 42 53.63 0.63 29.55
N GLU A 43 53.19 1.84 29.25
CA GLU A 43 51.94 2.39 29.75
C GLU A 43 50.84 2.22 28.71
N VAL A 44 49.66 1.77 29.16
CA VAL A 44 48.45 1.75 28.33
C VAL A 44 48.21 3.13 27.75
N PRO A 45 48.02 3.24 26.42
CA PRO A 45 47.58 4.48 25.81
C PRO A 45 46.34 5.01 26.52
N GLU A 46 46.42 6.24 27.02
CA GLU A 46 45.30 6.89 27.71
C GLU A 46 44.10 6.92 26.75
N GLU A 47 42.93 6.52 27.28
CA GLU A 47 41.71 6.36 26.48
C GLU A 47 41.43 7.66 25.73
N GLU A 48 41.45 7.59 24.40
CA GLU A 48 41.42 8.74 23.51
C GLU A 48 40.25 9.64 23.91
N TYR A 49 40.58 10.85 24.39
CA TYR A 49 39.58 11.80 24.88
C TYR A 49 38.58 12.08 23.76
N ASP A 50 37.32 11.65 23.95
CA ASP A 50 36.25 11.88 22.97
C ASP A 50 36.10 13.40 22.79
N PRO A 51 36.45 13.96 21.61
CA PRO A 51 36.42 15.40 21.40
C PRO A 51 34.98 15.92 21.32
N ARG A 52 33.97 15.04 21.26
CA ARG A 52 32.57 15.43 21.23
C ARG A 52 32.13 15.99 22.56
N SER A 53 31.33 17.04 22.48
CA SER A 53 30.75 17.64 23.67
C SER A 53 29.80 16.67 24.37
N LEU A 54 29.63 16.80 25.69
CA LEU A 54 28.62 16.02 26.43
C LEU A 54 27.21 16.18 25.83
N PHE A 55 26.92 17.37 25.27
CA PHE A 55 25.68 17.64 24.56
C PHE A 55 25.50 16.73 23.34
N GLU A 56 26.50 16.62 22.46
CA GLU A 56 26.45 15.75 21.28
C GLU A 56 26.20 14.29 21.67
N ARG A 57 26.88 13.81 22.72
CA ARG A 57 26.67 12.43 23.21
C ARG A 57 25.25 12.19 23.75
N LEU A 58 24.71 13.15 24.49
CA LEU A 58 23.35 13.05 25.02
C LEU A 58 22.30 13.19 23.92
N GLN A 59 22.57 14.04 22.93
CA GLN A 59 21.72 14.27 21.77
C GLN A 59 21.66 13.00 20.92
N GLU A 60 22.80 12.38 20.60
CA GLU A 60 22.85 11.08 19.91
C GLU A 60 22.06 9.99 20.66
N GLN A 61 22.17 9.91 22.00
CA GLN A 61 21.40 8.94 22.78
C GLN A 61 19.89 9.20 22.74
N LYS A 62 19.47 10.47 22.74
CA LYS A 62 18.06 10.85 22.59
C LYS A 62 17.56 10.52 21.19
N ASP A 63 18.30 10.94 20.18
CA ASP A 63 17.94 10.75 18.78
C ASP A 63 17.89 9.27 18.43
N LYS A 64 18.81 8.46 18.95
CA LYS A 64 18.76 7.00 18.81
C LYS A 64 17.50 6.40 19.42
N LYS A 65 17.15 6.76 20.66
CA LYS A 65 15.91 6.28 21.29
C LYS A 65 14.67 6.73 20.54
N GLN A 66 14.68 7.96 20.02
CA GLN A 66 13.58 8.51 19.24
C GLN A 66 13.42 7.75 17.91
N GLN A 67 14.52 7.47 17.21
CA GLN A 67 14.52 6.67 15.98
C GLN A 67 14.03 5.24 16.24
N ASP A 68 14.53 4.57 17.29
CA ASP A 68 14.09 3.23 17.65
C ASP A 68 12.57 3.19 17.94
N PHE A 69 12.04 4.22 18.61
CA PHE A 69 10.62 4.37 18.85
C PHE A 69 9.86 4.61 17.53
N GLU A 70 10.29 5.56 16.72
CA GLU A 70 9.66 5.84 15.43
C GLU A 70 9.65 4.63 14.51
N GLU A 71 10.73 3.83 14.46
CA GLU A 71 10.78 2.60 13.70
C GLU A 71 9.77 1.57 14.20
N GLN A 72 9.73 1.28 15.51
CA GLN A 72 8.78 0.34 16.10
C GLN A 72 7.32 0.72 15.81
N PHE A 73 7.00 2.01 15.94
CA PHE A 73 5.65 2.50 15.73
C PHE A 73 5.32 2.67 14.24
N LYS A 74 6.29 3.01 13.40
CA LYS A 74 6.13 3.13 11.94
C LYS A 74 5.82 1.78 11.31
N PHE A 75 6.55 0.73 11.66
CA PHE A 75 6.24 -0.61 11.14
C PHE A 75 4.88 -1.11 11.62
N LYS A 76 4.51 -0.84 12.88
CA LYS A 76 3.19 -1.16 13.42
C LYS A 76 2.05 -0.42 12.72
N ASN A 77 2.25 0.85 12.37
CA ASN A 77 1.22 1.66 11.70
C ASN A 77 1.10 1.34 10.21
N MET A 78 2.21 0.98 9.55
CA MET A 78 2.23 0.70 8.11
C MET A 78 1.77 -0.72 7.78
N VAL A 79 1.98 -1.68 8.69
CA VAL A 79 1.53 -3.08 8.55
C VAL A 79 0.40 -3.33 9.55
N ARG A 80 -0.67 -2.52 9.47
CA ARG A 80 -1.92 -2.82 10.18
C ARG A 80 -2.76 -3.72 9.28
N GLY A 81 -3.15 -4.90 9.79
CA GLY A 81 -4.14 -5.73 9.12
C GLY A 81 -5.51 -5.04 9.05
N LEU A 82 -6.35 -5.47 8.12
CA LEU A 82 -7.76 -5.08 8.13
C LEU A 82 -8.40 -5.60 9.42
N ASP A 83 -9.21 -4.77 10.06
CA ASP A 83 -10.02 -5.22 11.18
C ASP A 83 -11.24 -6.05 10.70
N GLU A 84 -11.98 -6.63 11.64
CA GLU A 84 -13.13 -7.51 11.33
C GLU A 84 -14.24 -6.75 10.60
N ASP A 85 -14.44 -5.48 10.97
CA ASP A 85 -15.46 -4.61 10.37
C ASP A 85 -15.07 -4.18 8.95
N GLU A 86 -13.81 -3.78 8.74
CA GLU A 86 -13.22 -3.43 7.44
C GLU A 86 -13.29 -4.62 6.48
N SER A 87 -12.98 -5.83 6.96
CA SER A 87 -13.05 -7.06 6.17
C SER A 87 -14.50 -7.38 5.77
N SER A 88 -15.43 -7.30 6.73
CA SER A 88 -16.86 -7.49 6.49
C SER A 88 -17.43 -6.50 5.47
N PHE A 89 -17.01 -5.23 5.58
CA PHE A 89 -17.40 -4.19 4.62
C PHE A 89 -16.93 -4.50 3.19
N LEU A 90 -15.67 -4.93 3.01
CA LEU A 90 -15.16 -5.32 1.69
C LEU A 90 -15.93 -6.52 1.11
N ASP A 91 -16.27 -7.49 1.94
CA ASP A 91 -17.11 -8.64 1.54
C ASP A 91 -18.52 -8.20 1.12
N GLU A 92 -19.14 -7.28 1.85
CA GLU A 92 -20.45 -6.75 1.52
C GLU A 92 -20.42 -5.95 0.21
N VAL A 93 -19.42 -5.08 0.02
CA VAL A 93 -19.22 -4.34 -1.24
C VAL A 93 -19.03 -5.30 -2.41
N SER A 94 -18.22 -6.34 -2.25
CA SER A 94 -18.02 -7.36 -3.29
C SER A 94 -19.33 -8.07 -3.63
N ARG A 95 -20.11 -8.47 -2.63
CA ARG A 95 -21.42 -9.10 -2.83
C ARG A 95 -22.39 -8.16 -3.56
N GLN A 96 -22.42 -6.88 -3.19
CA GLN A 96 -23.27 -5.88 -3.84
C GLN A 96 -22.88 -5.69 -5.31
N GLN A 97 -21.58 -5.57 -5.63
CA GLN A 97 -21.11 -5.47 -7.02
C GLN A 97 -21.53 -6.68 -7.85
N ILE A 98 -21.32 -7.90 -7.35
CA ILE A 98 -21.71 -9.13 -8.04
C ILE A 98 -23.24 -9.17 -8.25
N MET A 99 -24.02 -8.73 -7.27
CA MET A 99 -25.48 -8.69 -7.37
C MET A 99 -25.94 -7.72 -8.46
N VAL A 100 -25.38 -6.51 -8.50
CA VAL A 100 -25.71 -5.50 -9.51
C VAL A 100 -25.32 -5.98 -10.91
N GLU A 101 -24.12 -6.54 -11.08
CA GLU A 101 -23.68 -7.08 -12.37
C GLU A 101 -24.55 -8.26 -12.83
N LYS A 102 -24.98 -9.11 -11.90
CA LYS A 102 -25.90 -10.21 -12.19
C LYS A 102 -27.27 -9.70 -12.62
N GLN A 103 -27.85 -8.74 -11.89
CA GLN A 103 -29.12 -8.13 -12.24
C GLN A 103 -29.06 -7.51 -13.64
N ARG A 104 -28.02 -6.71 -13.92
CA ARG A 104 -27.82 -6.11 -15.25
C ARG A 104 -27.76 -7.17 -16.35
N ARG A 105 -26.99 -8.25 -16.14
CA ARG A 105 -26.93 -9.36 -17.11
C ARG A 105 -28.27 -10.07 -17.31
N ASP A 106 -29.02 -10.27 -16.24
CA ASP A 106 -30.30 -10.96 -16.30
C ASP A 106 -31.36 -10.10 -17.00
N GLU A 107 -31.37 -8.78 -16.75
CA GLU A 107 -32.20 -7.79 -17.46
C GLU A 107 -31.86 -7.71 -18.96
N GLU A 108 -30.58 -7.53 -19.32
CA GLU A 108 -30.12 -7.54 -20.72
C GLU A 108 -30.54 -8.82 -21.44
N LYS A 109 -30.44 -9.97 -20.78
CA LYS A 109 -30.85 -11.27 -21.34
C LYS A 109 -32.37 -11.34 -21.55
N GLN A 110 -33.17 -10.81 -20.63
CA GLN A 110 -34.62 -10.77 -20.76
C GLN A 110 -35.03 -9.86 -21.94
N GLU A 111 -34.49 -8.65 -22.04
CA GLU A 111 -34.76 -7.73 -23.15
C GLU A 111 -34.43 -8.36 -24.51
N LEU A 112 -33.31 -9.07 -24.62
CA LEU A 112 -32.93 -9.78 -25.84
C LEU A 112 -33.92 -10.89 -26.21
N LEU A 113 -34.43 -11.63 -25.22
CA LEU A 113 -35.43 -12.67 -25.43
C LEU A 113 -36.77 -12.07 -25.88
N GLU A 114 -37.19 -10.99 -25.23
CA GLU A 114 -38.42 -10.26 -25.58
C GLU A 114 -38.32 -9.70 -27.00
N TYR A 115 -37.21 -9.07 -27.36
CA TYR A 115 -36.94 -8.56 -28.71
C TYR A 115 -37.02 -9.69 -29.76
N ARG A 116 -36.37 -10.83 -29.51
CA ARG A 116 -36.45 -12.00 -30.40
C ARG A 116 -37.89 -12.50 -30.55
N SER A 117 -38.63 -12.58 -29.44
CA SER A 117 -40.04 -13.02 -29.46
C SER A 117 -40.93 -12.04 -30.24
N ALA A 118 -40.71 -10.74 -30.09
CA ALA A 118 -41.45 -9.69 -30.77
C ALA A 118 -41.18 -9.70 -32.28
N LEU A 119 -39.92 -9.91 -32.70
CA LEU A 119 -39.56 -10.10 -34.10
C LEU A 119 -40.28 -11.31 -34.73
N VAL A 120 -40.31 -12.45 -34.03
CA VAL A 120 -41.01 -13.65 -34.49
C VAL A 120 -42.52 -13.39 -34.62
N LYS A 121 -43.13 -12.74 -33.62
CA LYS A 121 -44.55 -12.35 -33.66
C LYS A 121 -44.84 -11.38 -34.80
N LYS A 122 -43.99 -10.37 -35.02
CA LYS A 122 -44.13 -9.42 -36.13
C LYS A 122 -44.01 -10.11 -37.48
N ALA A 123 -43.00 -10.97 -37.67
CA ALA A 123 -42.83 -11.73 -38.91
C ALA A 123 -44.03 -12.64 -39.21
N SER A 124 -44.60 -13.29 -38.19
CA SER A 124 -45.83 -14.09 -38.33
C SER A 124 -47.05 -13.23 -38.68
N ALA A 125 -47.16 -12.03 -38.10
CA ALA A 125 -48.24 -11.09 -38.40
C ALA A 125 -48.12 -10.45 -39.80
N GLU A 126 -46.90 -10.14 -40.24
CA GLU A 126 -46.59 -9.61 -41.59
C GLU A 126 -46.80 -10.69 -42.65
N SER A 127 -46.44 -11.95 -42.39
CA SER A 127 -46.79 -13.08 -43.28
C SER A 127 -48.30 -13.30 -43.41
N ARG A 128 -49.11 -12.78 -42.48
CA ARG A 128 -50.58 -12.80 -42.57
C ARG A 128 -51.18 -11.56 -43.23
N ARG A 129 -50.38 -10.52 -43.51
CA ARG A 129 -50.82 -9.27 -44.12
C ARG A 129 -50.03 -8.99 -45.39
N GLU A 130 -50.70 -9.10 -46.54
CA GLU A 130 -50.43 -8.50 -47.87
C GLU A 130 -49.85 -9.43 -48.99
N PRO A 131 -50.29 -9.27 -50.27
CA PRO A 131 -50.70 -7.99 -50.84
C PRO A 131 -52.10 -7.89 -51.47
N GLU A 132 -52.89 -6.94 -50.99
CA GLU A 132 -53.99 -6.28 -51.70
C GLU A 132 -53.67 -4.77 -51.72
N LYS A 133 -52.71 -4.37 -52.56
CA LYS A 133 -52.64 -2.97 -53.04
C LYS A 133 -51.79 -2.76 -54.29
N SER A 134 -52.44 -2.32 -55.37
CA SER A 134 -51.89 -1.34 -56.30
C SER A 134 -52.99 -0.31 -56.54
N SER A 135 -52.86 0.96 -56.18
CA SER A 135 -51.98 1.93 -56.83
C SER A 135 -51.68 3.15 -55.96
N SER A 136 -50.44 3.63 -55.96
CA SER A 136 -50.03 5.04 -56.20
C SER A 136 -48.61 5.31 -55.68
N LYS A 137 -47.77 5.85 -56.56
CA LYS A 137 -46.51 6.58 -56.30
C LYS A 137 -46.87 8.04 -55.93
N PRO A 138 -46.04 8.86 -55.23
CA PRO A 138 -44.69 9.24 -55.73
C PRO A 138 -43.57 9.64 -54.72
N SER A 139 -42.36 9.71 -55.28
CA SER A 139 -41.21 10.63 -55.08
C SER A 139 -40.70 11.08 -53.68
N GLY A 140 -39.38 11.01 -53.50
CA GLY A 140 -38.63 11.91 -52.61
C GLY A 140 -37.23 11.39 -52.22
N GLU A 141 -36.19 11.95 -52.84
CA GLU A 141 -34.77 11.68 -52.52
C GLU A 141 -34.35 12.24 -51.16
N GLN A 142 -33.65 11.44 -50.33
CA GLN A 142 -32.68 11.93 -49.35
C GLN A 142 -31.50 10.95 -49.28
N LYS A 143 -30.30 11.46 -49.58
CA LYS A 143 -29.02 10.76 -49.54
C LYS A 143 -28.53 10.63 -48.10
N THR A 144 -28.37 9.41 -47.60
CA THR A 144 -27.38 9.08 -46.56
C THR A 144 -26.64 7.82 -46.98
N SER A 145 -25.70 8.00 -47.93
CA SER A 145 -24.93 6.91 -48.49
C SER A 145 -23.94 6.35 -47.46
N HIS A 146 -24.23 5.12 -47.03
CA HIS A 146 -23.26 4.04 -46.85
C HIS A 146 -22.11 4.27 -45.86
N LEU A 147 -22.41 4.19 -44.57
CA LEU A 147 -21.43 3.73 -43.59
C LEU A 147 -21.95 2.43 -42.96
N SER A 148 -21.73 1.32 -43.67
CA SER A 148 -21.99 -0.02 -43.15
C SER A 148 -21.19 -0.25 -41.87
N GLN A 149 -21.78 -0.95 -40.91
CA GLN A 149 -21.15 -1.32 -39.64
C GLN A 149 -19.77 -1.96 -39.83
N ALA A 150 -19.57 -2.69 -40.94
CA ALA A 150 -18.27 -3.25 -41.31
C ALA A 150 -17.20 -2.16 -41.52
N HIS A 151 -17.56 -1.02 -42.10
CA HIS A 151 -16.65 0.10 -42.35
C HIS A 151 -16.18 0.78 -41.07
N LEU A 152 -17.03 0.80 -40.02
CA LEU A 152 -16.67 1.33 -38.70
C LEU A 152 -15.66 0.44 -37.96
N LEU A 153 -15.65 -0.86 -38.25
CA LEU A 153 -14.81 -1.85 -37.55
C LEU A 153 -13.40 -1.98 -38.13
N VAL A 154 -13.17 -1.53 -39.38
CA VAL A 154 -11.86 -1.66 -40.07
C VAL A 154 -10.73 -0.92 -39.34
N GLY A 155 -11.01 0.19 -38.66
CA GLY A 155 -10.02 0.95 -37.89
C GLY A 155 -9.89 0.54 -36.42
N ALA A 156 -10.82 -0.25 -35.89
CA ALA A 156 -10.92 -0.54 -34.46
C ALA A 156 -9.93 -1.64 -33.99
N VAL A 157 -9.48 -2.52 -34.90
CA VAL A 157 -8.60 -3.64 -34.54
C VAL A 157 -7.14 -3.33 -34.93
N LYS A 158 -6.37 -2.79 -33.99
CA LYS A 158 -4.91 -2.61 -34.14
C LYS A 158 -4.19 -3.93 -33.82
N ARG A 159 -3.79 -4.68 -34.85
CA ARG A 159 -2.90 -5.85 -34.67
C ARG A 159 -1.50 -5.37 -34.27
N ARG A 160 -1.09 -5.68 -33.03
CA ARG A 160 0.29 -5.54 -32.56
C ARG A 160 1.19 -6.44 -33.43
N LYS A 161 2.12 -5.84 -34.17
CA LYS A 161 3.21 -6.59 -34.79
C LYS A 161 4.21 -6.94 -33.69
N TYR A 162 4.39 -8.22 -33.40
CA TYR A 162 5.59 -8.67 -32.70
C TYR A 162 6.74 -8.64 -33.72
N ALA A 163 7.79 -7.89 -33.40
CA ALA A 163 9.03 -7.88 -34.15
C ALA A 163 9.90 -9.07 -33.71
N PRO A 164 10.71 -9.65 -34.62
CA PRO A 164 11.58 -10.79 -34.34
C PRO A 164 12.75 -10.44 -33.40
#